data_AF-A0A6N3K312-F1
#
_entry.id   AF-A0A6N3K312-F1
#
_cell.length_a   1.000
_cell.length_b   1.000
_cell.length_c   1.000
_cell.angle_alpha   90.00
_cell.angle_beta   90.00
_cell.angle_gamma   90.00
#
_symmetry.space_group_name_H-M   'P 1'
#
loop_
_entity.id
_entity.type
_entity.pdbx_description
1 polymer ?
#
loop_
_entity_poly.entity_id
_entity_poly.type
_entity_poly.pdbx_seq_one_letter_code
_entity_poly.pdbx_strand_id
1 'polypeptide(L)'
;MDVARLKQSWSLVAAHGDQVPLYFYSTLFLAHPETRQMFPTNMAGQRDRLVAALGHVVSHVDQVDRLVGFLRDLGADHRKFAVRAEHYPAVGEALLATLRHFCGEAWTEELAADWTAAYGLVAQVMTEGAQAAESKSPPWWVAEVLTHEQRTFDVAVLTVRPQYLLPFTPGQSIGVSHPAVRSWRYYSPANAPRPDGTVELHVRAAPGGVVSSRLVYGCAAGDQIHLASPVGDRLTLWQAGSSDLLLLAGGTGWAPVKALVEQVAAEGSGRRVDLYVGARSRTEFYDSEAIDKLAATHPWLRVSYVAGADPARPGESVRIADRVLADGDWRSRHVYVCGSDEMVGHSVAALTGAGFQPGQVHHEGYGKHWYGPAWRTMTGADESEVSR
;
A
#
# COMPACT_ATOMS: atom_id res chain seq x y z
N MET A 1 -10.69 -21.04 25.87
CA MET A 1 -11.02 -20.32 24.62
C MET A 1 -11.56 -21.30 23.63
N ASP A 2 -12.87 -21.30 23.40
CA ASP A 2 -13.53 -22.14 22.40
C ASP A 2 -13.51 -21.43 21.03
N VAL A 3 -12.69 -21.94 20.11
CA VAL A 3 -12.52 -21.40 18.76
C VAL A 3 -13.80 -21.47 17.93
N ALA A 4 -14.56 -22.56 18.04
CA ALA A 4 -15.78 -22.73 17.25
C ALA A 4 -16.84 -21.71 17.68
N ARG A 5 -16.97 -21.49 18.99
CA ARG A 5 -17.86 -20.48 19.57
C ARG A 5 -17.49 -19.06 19.16
N LEU A 6 -16.20 -18.72 19.12
CA LEU A 6 -15.72 -17.42 18.61
C LEU A 6 -16.08 -17.23 17.12
N LYS A 7 -15.81 -18.24 16.27
CA LYS A 7 -16.14 -18.18 14.83
C LYS A 7 -17.64 -18.02 14.61
N GLN A 8 -18.46 -18.83 15.28
CA GLN A 8 -19.92 -18.81 15.15
C GLN A 8 -20.52 -17.46 15.60
N SER A 9 -20.10 -16.96 16.76
CA SER A 9 -20.59 -15.67 17.27
C SER A 9 -20.14 -14.50 16.39
N TRP A 10 -18.92 -14.53 15.84
CA TRP A 10 -18.49 -13.54 14.87
C TRP A 10 -19.32 -13.57 13.58
N SER A 11 -19.64 -14.75 13.04
CA SER A 11 -20.49 -14.86 11.85
C SER A 11 -21.89 -14.25 12.08
N LEU A 12 -22.46 -14.44 13.27
CA LEU A 12 -23.72 -13.80 13.67
C LEU A 12 -23.59 -12.28 13.67
N VAL A 13 -22.55 -11.74 14.31
CA VAL A 13 -22.32 -10.29 14.39
C VAL A 13 -22.06 -9.70 13.00
N ALA A 14 -21.19 -10.31 12.20
CA ALA A 14 -20.80 -9.83 10.87
C ALA A 14 -21.99 -9.76 9.89
N ALA A 15 -23.03 -10.59 10.07
CA ALA A 15 -24.23 -10.56 9.25
C ALA A 15 -25.02 -9.23 9.35
N HIS A 16 -24.77 -8.41 10.38
CA HIS A 16 -25.36 -7.08 10.52
C HIS A 16 -24.68 -5.98 9.67
N GLY A 17 -23.61 -6.31 8.94
CA GLY A 17 -22.95 -5.41 8.00
C GLY A 17 -22.47 -4.10 8.65
N ASP A 18 -22.74 -2.97 8.00
CA ASP A 18 -22.24 -1.64 8.38
C ASP A 18 -22.69 -1.14 9.77
N GLN A 19 -23.71 -1.77 10.35
CA GLN A 19 -24.16 -1.44 11.71
C GLN A 19 -23.11 -1.82 12.77
N VAL A 20 -22.34 -2.88 12.54
CA VAL A 20 -21.30 -3.37 13.47
C VAL A 20 -20.21 -2.33 13.70
N PRO A 21 -19.48 -1.85 12.67
CA PRO A 21 -18.44 -0.85 12.88
C PRO A 21 -19.03 0.50 13.31
N LEU A 22 -20.27 0.84 12.92
CA LEU A 22 -20.94 2.04 13.41
C LEU A 22 -21.14 2.00 14.92
N TYR A 23 -21.71 0.90 15.44
CA TYR A 23 -21.92 0.72 16.88
C TYR A 23 -20.59 0.71 17.65
N PHE A 24 -19.59 0.00 17.14
CA PHE A 24 -18.25 -0.04 17.72
C PHE A 24 -17.65 1.35 17.88
N TYR A 25 -17.59 2.14 16.81
CA TYR A 25 -16.98 3.47 16.88
C TYR A 25 -17.81 4.46 17.70
N SER A 26 -19.13 4.37 17.67
CA SER A 26 -19.99 5.15 18.56
C SER A 26 -19.70 4.82 20.03
N THR A 27 -19.61 3.54 20.37
CA THR A 27 -19.30 3.11 21.74
C THR A 27 -17.91 3.59 22.17
N LEU A 28 -16.90 3.39 21.32
CA LEU A 28 -15.53 3.82 21.60
C LEU A 28 -15.45 5.33 21.84
N PHE A 29 -16.03 6.16 20.97
CA PHE A 29 -15.89 7.61 21.09
C PHE A 29 -16.80 8.24 22.15
N LEU A 30 -17.88 7.56 22.55
CA LEU A 30 -18.70 8.00 23.68
C LEU A 30 -18.05 7.68 25.02
N ALA A 31 -17.46 6.49 25.16
CA ALA A 31 -16.80 6.07 26.40
C ALA A 31 -15.39 6.65 26.56
N HIS A 32 -14.64 6.77 25.46
CA HIS A 32 -13.22 7.13 25.42
C HIS A 32 -12.97 8.23 24.36
N PRO A 33 -13.49 9.46 24.56
CA PRO A 33 -13.50 10.53 23.56
C PRO A 33 -12.09 10.98 23.11
N GLU A 34 -11.08 10.82 23.95
CA GLU A 34 -9.67 11.10 23.63
C GLU A 34 -9.15 10.28 22.45
N THR A 35 -9.70 9.07 22.24
CA THR A 35 -9.31 8.19 21.13
C THR A 35 -9.73 8.73 19.77
N ARG A 36 -10.74 9.63 19.71
CA ARG A 36 -11.25 10.19 18.45
C ARG A 36 -10.16 10.84 17.60
N GLN A 37 -9.18 11.41 18.27
CA GLN A 37 -8.04 12.09 17.67
C GLN A 37 -7.11 11.17 16.87
N MET A 38 -7.17 9.87 17.12
CA MET A 38 -6.32 8.86 16.46
C MET A 38 -6.91 8.38 15.13
N PHE A 39 -8.17 8.73 14.85
CA PHE A 39 -8.89 8.28 13.66
C PHE A 39 -9.10 9.42 12.65
N PRO A 40 -9.22 9.10 11.35
CA PRO A 40 -9.49 10.10 10.33
C PRO A 40 -10.82 10.84 10.57
N THR A 41 -10.96 12.03 9.99
CA THR A 41 -12.23 12.77 10.04
C THR A 41 -13.32 12.03 9.27
N ASN A 42 -12.99 11.55 8.05
CA ASN A 42 -13.87 10.68 7.27
C ASN A 42 -13.67 9.21 7.67
N MET A 43 -14.72 8.61 8.22
CA MET A 43 -14.70 7.25 8.77
C MET A 43 -15.20 6.18 7.79
N ALA A 44 -15.75 6.52 6.62
CA ALA A 44 -16.41 5.56 5.73
C ALA A 44 -15.49 4.35 5.42
N GLY A 45 -14.33 4.57 4.80
CA GLY A 45 -13.38 3.49 4.52
C GLY A 45 -12.61 2.95 5.73
N GLN A 46 -12.71 3.59 6.90
CA GLN A 46 -12.08 3.08 8.13
C GLN A 46 -12.92 1.98 8.78
N ARG A 47 -14.25 2.04 8.64
CA ARG A 47 -15.20 1.05 9.16
C ARG A 47 -14.98 -0.32 8.54
N ASP A 48 -14.83 -0.37 7.22
CA ASP A 48 -14.61 -1.62 6.47
C ASP A 48 -13.31 -2.31 6.89
N ARG A 49 -12.25 -1.53 7.13
CA ARG A 49 -10.93 -2.05 7.54
C ARG A 49 -10.96 -2.74 8.90
N LEU A 50 -11.68 -2.18 9.86
CA LEU A 50 -11.80 -2.79 11.18
C LEU A 50 -12.49 -4.15 11.09
N VAL A 51 -13.63 -4.22 10.39
CA VAL A 51 -14.40 -5.46 10.24
C VAL A 51 -13.58 -6.51 9.49
N ALA A 52 -12.89 -6.12 8.41
CA ALA A 52 -12.01 -7.01 7.67
C ALA A 52 -10.86 -7.55 8.52
N ALA A 53 -10.21 -6.70 9.33
CA ALA A 53 -9.12 -7.12 10.21
C ALA A 53 -9.61 -8.08 11.31
N LEU A 54 -10.74 -7.76 11.97
CA LEU A 54 -11.34 -8.64 12.97
C LEU A 54 -11.79 -9.97 12.37
N GLY A 55 -12.42 -9.93 11.19
CA GLY A 55 -12.81 -11.14 10.46
C GLY A 55 -11.62 -12.01 10.09
N HIS A 56 -10.50 -11.40 9.67
CA HIS A 56 -9.26 -12.12 9.40
C HIS A 56 -8.71 -12.79 10.66
N VAL A 57 -8.64 -12.07 11.78
CA VAL A 57 -8.16 -12.61 13.08
C VAL A 57 -9.02 -13.80 13.53
N VAL A 58 -10.34 -13.66 13.50
CA VAL A 58 -11.27 -14.72 13.94
C VAL A 58 -11.22 -15.93 13.02
N SER A 59 -11.15 -15.72 11.70
CA SER A 59 -11.12 -16.81 10.73
C SER A 59 -9.86 -17.67 10.84
N HIS A 60 -8.75 -17.09 11.31
CA HIS A 60 -7.43 -17.72 11.41
C HIS A 60 -6.99 -18.01 12.85
N VAL A 61 -7.89 -17.97 13.83
CA VAL A 61 -7.55 -18.19 15.25
C VAL A 61 -6.94 -19.58 15.54
N ASP A 62 -7.15 -20.55 14.64
CA ASP A 62 -6.56 -21.88 14.65
C ASP A 62 -5.16 -21.95 14.00
N GLN A 63 -4.73 -20.90 13.28
CA GLN A 63 -3.43 -20.81 12.62
C GLN A 63 -2.46 -19.91 13.42
N VAL A 64 -2.12 -20.36 14.62
CA VAL A 64 -1.41 -19.57 15.64
C VAL A 64 -0.16 -18.87 15.12
N ASP A 65 0.76 -19.57 14.45
CA ASP A 65 2.04 -18.99 14.02
C ASP A 65 1.86 -17.86 13.00
N ARG A 66 0.95 -18.05 12.02
CA ARG A 66 0.63 -17.04 11.01
C ARG A 66 -0.05 -15.84 11.64
N LEU A 67 -1.01 -16.08 12.53
CA LEU A 67 -1.76 -15.03 13.20
C LEU A 67 -0.84 -14.19 14.11
N VAL A 68 0.07 -14.82 14.86
CA VAL A 68 1.02 -14.11 15.71
C VAL A 68 1.95 -13.21 14.89
N GLY A 69 2.48 -13.70 13.77
CA GLY A 69 3.30 -12.89 12.86
C GLY A 69 2.54 -11.67 12.34
N PHE A 70 1.32 -11.89 11.83
CA PHE A 70 0.42 -10.82 11.37
C PHE A 70 0.14 -9.77 12.46
N LEU A 71 -0.18 -10.20 13.68
CA LEU A 71 -0.50 -9.31 14.79
C LEU A 71 0.72 -8.50 15.25
N ARG A 72 1.93 -9.08 15.25
CA ARG A 72 3.16 -8.35 15.55
C ARG A 72 3.42 -7.24 14.54
N ASP A 73 3.29 -7.55 13.26
CA ASP A 73 3.43 -6.55 12.20
C ASP A 73 2.33 -5.47 12.34
N LEU A 74 1.10 -5.86 12.68
CA LEU A 74 -0.01 -4.94 12.93
C LEU A 74 0.26 -3.97 14.09
N GLY A 75 0.75 -4.49 15.21
CA GLY A 75 1.17 -3.67 16.34
C GLY A 75 2.30 -2.70 16.01
N ALA A 76 3.30 -3.16 15.25
CA ALA A 76 4.39 -2.31 14.80
C ALA A 76 3.92 -1.15 13.91
N ASP A 77 3.01 -1.40 12.97
CA ASP A 77 2.44 -0.36 12.10
C ASP A 77 1.55 0.62 12.87
N HIS A 78 0.83 0.15 13.90
CA HIS A 78 -0.05 0.99 14.72
C HIS A 78 0.69 2.15 15.41
N ARG A 79 2.01 2.04 15.59
CA ARG A 79 2.85 3.13 16.09
C ARG A 79 2.73 4.41 15.26
N LYS A 80 2.52 4.32 13.94
CA LYS A 80 2.36 5.51 13.07
C LYS A 80 1.09 6.31 13.35
N PHE A 81 0.12 5.71 14.05
CA PHE A 81 -1.09 6.38 14.54
C PHE A 81 -0.97 6.82 16.01
N ALA A 82 0.25 6.80 16.56
CA ALA A 82 0.54 7.08 17.97
C ALA A 82 -0.21 6.15 18.95
N VAL A 83 -0.53 4.93 18.54
CA VAL A 83 -1.13 3.92 19.43
C VAL A 83 -0.12 3.47 20.48
N ARG A 84 -0.57 3.39 21.73
CA ARG A 84 0.17 3.00 22.93
C ARG A 84 -0.60 1.89 23.64
N ALA A 85 0.08 1.16 24.52
CA ALA A 85 -0.52 0.05 25.28
C ALA A 85 -1.79 0.48 26.05
N GLU A 86 -1.80 1.72 26.57
CA GLU A 86 -2.91 2.30 27.32
C GLU A 86 -4.21 2.49 26.51
N HIS A 87 -4.15 2.45 25.18
CA HIS A 87 -5.34 2.60 24.32
C HIS A 87 -6.07 1.27 24.07
N TYR A 88 -5.42 0.12 24.28
CA TYR A 88 -6.04 -1.19 24.01
C TYR A 88 -7.23 -1.50 24.94
N PRO A 89 -7.24 -1.17 26.24
CA PRO A 89 -8.42 -1.40 27.08
C PRO A 89 -9.70 -0.75 26.53
N ALA A 90 -9.62 0.49 26.06
CA ALA A 90 -10.76 1.22 25.47
C ALA A 90 -11.35 0.51 24.22
N VAL A 91 -10.46 0.01 23.35
CA VAL A 91 -10.86 -0.76 22.16
C VAL A 91 -11.51 -2.09 22.55
N GLY A 92 -10.99 -2.77 23.58
CA GLY A 92 -11.53 -4.03 24.08
C GLY A 92 -12.93 -3.87 24.65
N GLU A 93 -13.16 -2.83 25.46
CA GLU A 93 -14.48 -2.50 26.00
C GLU A 93 -15.50 -2.24 24.89
N ALA A 94 -15.13 -1.41 23.90
CA ALA A 94 -16.01 -1.12 22.76
C ALA A 94 -16.31 -2.37 21.92
N LEU A 95 -15.33 -3.25 21.72
CA LEU A 95 -15.51 -4.51 21.00
C LEU A 95 -16.47 -5.44 21.75
N LEU A 96 -16.25 -5.67 23.04
CA LEU A 96 -17.11 -6.54 23.85
C LEU A 96 -18.54 -6.00 23.96
N ALA A 97 -18.70 -4.69 24.10
CA ALA A 97 -20.02 -4.05 24.08
C ALA A 97 -20.73 -4.23 22.73
N THR A 98 -19.99 -4.15 21.63
CA THR A 98 -20.51 -4.39 20.27
C THR A 98 -20.96 -5.84 20.10
N LEU A 99 -20.10 -6.80 20.48
CA LEU A 99 -20.42 -8.22 20.42
C LEU A 99 -21.65 -8.55 21.29
N ARG A 100 -21.72 -8.02 22.52
CA ARG A 100 -22.88 -8.18 23.40
C ARG A 100 -24.17 -7.65 22.76
N HIS A 101 -24.11 -6.48 22.12
CA HIS A 101 -25.28 -5.87 21.49
C HIS A 101 -25.84 -6.75 20.37
N PHE A 102 -24.98 -7.21 19.45
CA PHE A 102 -25.42 -7.98 18.27
C PHE A 102 -25.62 -9.48 18.53
N CYS A 103 -24.95 -10.06 19.52
CA CYS A 103 -25.23 -11.44 19.93
C CYS A 103 -26.56 -11.57 20.70
N GLY A 104 -27.05 -10.51 21.33
CA GLY A 104 -28.31 -10.52 22.07
C GLY A 104 -28.37 -11.64 23.12
N GLU A 105 -29.40 -12.49 23.06
CA GLU A 105 -29.58 -13.62 23.97
C GLU A 105 -28.47 -14.69 23.87
N ALA A 106 -27.73 -14.75 22.75
CA ALA A 106 -26.59 -15.65 22.60
C ALA A 106 -25.35 -15.18 23.41
N TRP A 107 -25.39 -13.97 23.99
CA TRP A 107 -24.31 -13.44 24.82
C TRP A 107 -24.35 -14.03 26.24
N THR A 108 -23.58 -15.09 26.47
CA THR A 108 -23.41 -15.73 27.79
C THR A 108 -22.14 -15.26 28.51
N GLU A 109 -22.03 -15.53 29.81
CA GLU A 109 -20.80 -15.25 30.58
C GLU A 109 -19.59 -16.01 30.02
N GLU A 110 -19.78 -17.25 29.58
CA GLU A 110 -18.72 -18.03 28.93
C GLU A 110 -18.25 -17.41 27.61
N LEU A 111 -19.20 -16.94 26.78
CA LEU A 111 -18.87 -16.28 25.53
C LEU A 111 -18.12 -14.96 25.79
N ALA A 112 -18.54 -14.20 26.79
CA ALA A 112 -17.87 -12.98 27.22
C ALA A 112 -16.43 -13.26 27.69
N ALA A 113 -16.22 -14.31 28.48
CA ALA A 113 -14.90 -14.73 28.95
C ALA A 113 -13.99 -15.14 27.80
N ASP A 114 -14.50 -15.90 26.82
CA ASP A 114 -13.74 -16.31 25.64
C ASP A 114 -13.31 -15.12 24.77
N TRP A 115 -14.23 -14.19 24.47
CA TRP A 115 -13.89 -12.99 23.71
C TRP A 115 -12.92 -12.08 24.45
N THR A 116 -13.05 -11.97 25.77
CA THR A 116 -12.11 -11.22 26.62
C THR A 116 -10.72 -11.82 26.55
N ALA A 117 -10.61 -13.15 26.65
CA ALA A 117 -9.33 -13.86 26.53
C ALA A 117 -8.73 -13.72 25.14
N ALA A 118 -9.55 -13.87 24.08
CA ALA A 118 -9.11 -13.72 22.69
C ALA A 118 -8.58 -12.32 22.41
N TYR A 119 -9.33 -11.29 22.81
CA TYR A 119 -8.91 -9.90 22.67
C TYR A 119 -7.64 -9.60 23.47
N GLY A 120 -7.55 -10.10 24.70
CA GLY A 120 -6.37 -9.92 25.55
C GLY A 120 -5.09 -10.45 24.89
N LEU A 121 -5.16 -11.65 24.27
CA LEU A 121 -4.05 -12.21 23.53
C LEU A 121 -3.67 -11.35 22.31
N VAL A 122 -4.66 -10.91 21.53
CA VAL A 122 -4.43 -10.02 20.37
C VAL A 122 -3.74 -8.73 20.81
N ALA A 123 -4.27 -8.06 21.83
CA ALA A 123 -3.72 -6.81 22.37
C ALA A 123 -2.30 -7.00 22.90
N GLN A 124 -2.02 -8.11 23.58
CA GLN A 124 -0.68 -8.45 24.06
C GLN A 124 0.30 -8.61 22.89
N VAL A 125 -0.01 -9.46 21.91
CA VAL A 125 0.88 -9.74 20.77
C VAL A 125 1.15 -8.47 19.95
N MET A 126 0.13 -7.63 19.75
CA MET A 126 0.31 -6.34 19.07
C MET A 126 1.18 -5.38 19.90
N THR A 127 1.00 -5.33 21.22
CA THR A 127 1.82 -4.49 22.10
C THR A 127 3.28 -4.93 22.09
N GLU A 128 3.54 -6.23 22.15
CA GLU A 128 4.90 -6.80 22.01
C GLU A 128 5.52 -6.46 20.66
N GLY A 129 4.74 -6.57 19.57
CA GLY A 129 5.18 -6.17 18.22
C GLY A 129 5.57 -4.69 18.14
N ALA A 130 4.79 -3.80 18.76
CA ALA A 130 5.09 -2.38 18.83
C ALA A 130 6.38 -2.10 19.62
N GLN A 131 6.55 -2.70 20.80
CA GLN A 131 7.75 -2.56 21.62
C GLN A 131 9.01 -3.07 20.91
N ALA A 132 8.92 -4.21 20.23
CA ALA A 132 10.02 -4.76 19.45
C ALA A 132 10.44 -3.82 18.31
N ALA A 133 9.48 -3.19 17.63
CA ALA A 133 9.73 -2.24 16.55
C ALA A 133 10.32 -0.90 17.03
N GLU A 134 10.01 -0.50 18.27
CA GLU A 134 10.51 0.75 18.86
C GLU A 134 12.04 0.81 18.96
N SER A 135 12.68 -0.32 19.26
CA SER A 135 14.14 -0.44 19.28
C SER A 135 14.82 -0.27 17.92
N LYS A 136 14.06 -0.41 16.81
CA LYS A 136 14.59 -0.47 15.44
C LYS A 136 14.30 0.76 14.61
N SER A 137 13.18 1.42 14.87
CA SER A 137 12.68 2.51 14.01
C SER A 137 11.78 3.47 14.78
N PRO A 138 11.76 4.76 14.41
CA PRO A 138 10.76 5.69 14.93
C PRO A 138 9.35 5.27 14.49
N PRO A 139 8.28 5.79 15.12
CA PRO A 139 6.91 5.53 14.67
C PRO A 139 6.65 6.13 13.27
N TRP A 140 7.37 7.19 12.93
CA TRP A 140 7.49 7.78 11.61
C TRP A 140 8.76 8.63 11.53
N TRP A 141 9.24 8.87 10.32
CA TRP A 141 10.27 9.87 10.03
C TRP A 141 9.59 11.20 9.73
N VAL A 142 10.09 12.28 10.32
CA VAL A 142 9.77 13.64 9.85
C VAL A 142 10.71 13.94 8.69
N ALA A 143 10.14 14.36 7.56
CA ALA A 143 10.87 14.71 6.36
C ALA A 143 10.56 16.15 5.94
N GLU A 144 11.60 16.91 5.65
CA GLU A 144 11.51 18.25 5.08
C GLU A 144 11.27 18.15 3.57
N VAL A 145 10.32 18.89 3.04
CA VAL A 145 10.13 19.05 1.58
C VAL A 145 11.19 20.02 1.07
N LEU A 146 12.15 19.52 0.29
CA LEU A 146 13.21 20.33 -0.30
C LEU A 146 12.75 21.03 -1.57
N THR A 147 12.06 20.28 -2.44
CA THR A 147 11.47 20.82 -3.67
C THR A 147 10.05 20.31 -3.84
N HIS A 148 9.21 21.15 -4.44
CA HIS A 148 7.84 20.82 -4.82
C HIS A 148 7.62 21.34 -6.24
N GLU A 149 7.43 20.40 -7.16
CA GLU A 149 7.30 20.70 -8.59
C GLU A 149 5.96 20.20 -9.09
N GLN A 150 5.02 21.12 -9.32
CA GLN A 150 3.75 20.79 -9.94
C GLN A 150 3.94 20.55 -11.44
N ARG A 151 4.03 19.28 -11.85
CA ARG A 151 4.29 18.86 -13.25
C ARG A 151 3.04 18.90 -14.12
N THR A 152 1.87 18.72 -13.53
CA THR A 152 0.56 18.94 -14.19
C THR A 152 -0.42 19.50 -13.19
N PHE A 153 -1.64 19.84 -13.63
CA PHE A 153 -2.64 20.38 -12.71
C PHE A 153 -2.92 19.44 -11.52
N ASP A 154 -2.85 18.11 -11.70
CA ASP A 154 -3.13 17.13 -10.65
C ASP A 154 -1.93 16.27 -10.23
N VAL A 155 -0.71 16.55 -10.71
CA VAL A 155 0.50 15.80 -10.34
C VAL A 155 1.60 16.74 -9.85
N ALA A 156 2.16 16.43 -8.68
CA ALA A 156 3.37 17.07 -8.15
C ALA A 156 4.46 16.03 -7.86
N VAL A 157 5.71 16.44 -8.08
CA VAL A 157 6.93 15.72 -7.68
C VAL A 157 7.51 16.44 -6.48
N LEU A 158 7.62 15.74 -5.35
CA LEU A 158 8.19 16.27 -4.13
C LEU A 158 9.53 15.59 -3.89
N THR A 159 10.61 16.35 -3.71
CA THR A 159 11.85 15.82 -3.15
C THR A 159 11.84 16.11 -1.66
N VAL A 160 11.94 15.06 -0.85
CA VAL A 160 11.92 15.17 0.61
C VAL A 160 13.18 14.59 1.22
N ARG A 161 13.58 15.12 2.37
CA ARG A 161 14.73 14.62 3.12
C ARG A 161 14.29 14.28 4.54
N PRO A 162 14.22 12.98 4.88
CA PRO A 162 14.00 12.52 6.24
C PRO A 162 15.11 13.03 7.18
N GLN A 163 14.74 13.36 8.42
CA GLN A 163 15.69 13.80 9.45
C GLN A 163 16.76 12.74 9.81
N TYR A 164 16.43 11.46 9.61
CA TYR A 164 17.31 10.31 9.74
C TYR A 164 17.19 9.46 8.48
N LEU A 165 18.24 8.72 8.12
CA LEU A 165 18.20 7.84 6.96
C LEU A 165 16.99 6.90 7.02
N LEU A 166 16.20 6.88 5.94
CA LEU A 166 15.06 5.99 5.77
C LEU A 166 15.51 4.81 4.90
N PRO A 167 15.76 3.62 5.47
CA PRO A 167 16.17 2.47 4.68
C PRO A 167 14.97 1.91 3.91
N PHE A 168 15.05 1.90 2.59
CA PHE A 168 14.04 1.29 1.71
C PHE A 168 14.72 0.57 0.55
N THR A 169 14.00 -0.35 -0.09
CA THR A 169 14.41 -0.97 -1.36
C THR A 169 13.58 -0.40 -2.51
N PRO A 170 14.16 -0.16 -3.68
CA PRO A 170 13.39 0.21 -4.87
C PRO A 170 12.25 -0.79 -5.15
N GLY A 171 11.07 -0.27 -5.46
CA GLY A 171 9.83 -1.05 -5.60
C GLY A 171 9.01 -1.20 -4.32
N GLN A 172 9.52 -0.78 -3.15
CA GLN A 172 8.70 -0.68 -1.94
C GLN A 172 7.80 0.55 -1.95
N SER A 173 6.81 0.57 -1.06
CA SER A 173 5.88 1.66 -0.83
C SER A 173 6.05 2.23 0.58
N ILE A 174 5.88 3.54 0.73
CA ILE A 174 6.06 4.27 2.00
C ILE A 174 4.74 4.95 2.35
N GLY A 175 4.27 4.75 3.58
CA GLY A 175 3.11 5.49 4.08
C GLY A 175 3.48 6.96 4.27
N VAL A 176 2.75 7.87 3.65
CA VAL A 176 2.95 9.32 3.76
C VAL A 176 1.72 9.97 4.38
N SER A 177 1.96 10.90 5.31
CA SER A 177 0.94 11.76 5.89
C SER A 177 1.46 13.18 5.99
N HIS A 178 0.58 14.16 5.82
CA HIS A 178 0.88 15.56 6.17
C HIS A 178 0.36 15.82 7.60
N PRO A 179 1.07 16.53 8.49
CA PRO A 179 0.64 16.73 9.89
C PRO A 179 -0.77 17.33 10.06
N ALA A 180 -1.16 18.22 9.14
CA ALA A 180 -2.52 18.79 9.11
C ALA A 180 -3.65 17.79 8.76
N VAL A 181 -3.34 16.56 8.33
CA VAL A 181 -4.32 15.51 8.04
C VAL A 181 -4.04 14.27 8.87
N ARG A 182 -5.09 13.65 9.42
CA ARG A 182 -5.00 12.44 10.26
C ARG A 182 -5.16 11.18 9.41
N SER A 183 -4.41 11.08 8.33
CA SER A 183 -4.59 10.03 7.32
C SER A 183 -3.30 9.73 6.59
N TRP A 184 -3.05 8.43 6.38
CA TRP A 184 -1.88 7.94 5.67
C TRP A 184 -2.26 7.43 4.28
N ARG A 185 -1.42 7.66 3.27
CA ARG A 185 -1.52 7.08 1.93
C ARG A 185 -0.16 6.57 1.48
N TYR A 186 -0.14 5.44 0.78
CA TYR A 186 1.11 4.83 0.32
C TYR A 186 1.55 5.44 -1.00
N TYR A 187 2.85 5.76 -1.09
CA TYR A 187 3.51 6.21 -2.30
C TYR A 187 4.85 5.48 -2.40
N SER A 188 5.20 5.01 -3.58
CA SER A 188 6.52 4.42 -3.82
C SER A 188 7.56 5.52 -4.06
N PRO A 189 8.77 5.42 -3.49
CA PRO A 189 9.89 6.25 -3.88
C PRO A 189 10.13 6.20 -5.38
N ALA A 190 10.41 7.36 -5.97
CA ALA A 190 10.73 7.52 -7.38
C ALA A 190 12.23 7.43 -7.70
N ASN A 191 13.05 7.16 -6.69
CA ASN A 191 14.50 7.04 -6.80
C ASN A 191 15.03 5.82 -6.02
N ALA A 192 16.20 5.33 -6.41
CA ALA A 192 16.94 4.38 -5.58
C ALA A 192 17.51 5.09 -4.34
N PRO A 193 17.83 4.38 -3.24
CA PRO A 193 18.44 4.99 -2.07
C PRO A 193 19.69 5.81 -2.42
N ARG A 194 19.66 7.11 -2.10
CA ARG A 194 20.74 8.05 -2.41
C ARG A 194 21.59 8.33 -1.15
N PRO A 195 22.91 8.60 -1.30
CA PRO A 195 23.78 8.93 -0.17
C PRO A 195 23.35 10.18 0.62
N ASP A 196 22.66 11.13 -0.04
CA ASP A 196 22.13 12.34 0.59
C ASP A 196 20.82 12.12 1.37
N GLY A 197 20.30 10.88 1.35
CA GLY A 197 19.06 10.48 2.03
C GLY A 197 17.78 11.03 1.40
N THR A 198 17.84 11.64 0.21
CA THR A 198 16.65 12.20 -0.44
C THR A 198 15.73 11.10 -0.99
N VAL A 199 14.44 11.37 -0.88
CA VAL A 199 13.35 10.54 -1.40
C VAL A 199 12.47 11.40 -2.28
N GLU A 200 12.26 10.96 -3.52
CA GLU A 200 11.39 11.61 -4.49
C GLU A 200 10.02 10.92 -4.49
N LEU A 201 8.95 11.69 -4.40
CA LEU A 201 7.57 11.20 -4.32
C LEU A 201 6.75 11.79 -5.47
N HIS A 202 6.20 10.94 -6.33
CA HIS A 202 5.28 11.35 -7.38
C HIS A 202 3.85 11.22 -6.89
N VAL A 203 3.16 12.33 -6.71
CA VAL A 203 1.83 12.38 -6.10
C VAL A 203 0.81 12.86 -7.13
N ARG A 204 -0.21 12.03 -7.41
CA ARG A 204 -1.41 12.46 -8.13
C ARG A 204 -2.53 12.79 -7.14
N ALA A 205 -3.17 13.93 -7.30
CA ALA A 205 -4.33 14.34 -6.53
C ALA A 205 -5.54 13.47 -6.89
N ALA A 206 -5.90 12.54 -6.00
CA ALA A 206 -7.15 11.78 -6.12
C ALA A 206 -8.36 12.67 -5.77
N PRO A 207 -9.49 12.59 -6.52
CA PRO A 207 -10.74 13.26 -6.15
C PRO A 207 -11.17 12.93 -4.71
N GLY A 208 -11.38 13.94 -3.88
CA GLY A 208 -11.72 13.77 -2.46
C GLY A 208 -10.60 13.22 -1.58
N GLY A 209 -9.40 12.99 -2.13
CA GLY A 209 -8.24 12.47 -1.41
C GLY A 209 -7.60 13.54 -0.53
N VAL A 210 -7.80 13.46 0.78
CA VAL A 210 -7.30 14.48 1.74
C VAL A 210 -5.78 14.58 1.78
N VAL A 211 -5.07 13.44 1.69
CA VAL A 211 -3.60 13.42 1.72
C VAL A 211 -3.03 13.90 0.40
N SER A 212 -3.45 13.30 -0.72
CA SER A 212 -2.96 13.64 -2.05
C SER A 212 -3.25 15.10 -2.41
N SER A 213 -4.43 15.62 -2.08
CA SER A 213 -4.77 17.04 -2.31
C SER A 213 -3.89 17.96 -1.47
N ARG A 214 -3.60 17.59 -0.22
CA ARG A 214 -2.72 18.39 0.64
C ARG A 214 -1.29 18.40 0.13
N LEU A 215 -0.77 17.27 -0.33
CA LEU A 215 0.59 17.16 -0.89
C LEU A 215 0.73 17.90 -2.22
N VAL A 216 -0.27 17.84 -3.11
CA VAL A 216 -0.20 18.48 -4.44
C VAL A 216 -0.46 19.98 -4.35
N TYR A 217 -1.50 20.42 -3.63
CA TYR A 217 -1.96 21.82 -3.68
C TYR A 217 -1.64 22.64 -2.45
N GLY A 218 -1.33 21.99 -1.32
CA GLY A 218 -1.21 22.66 -0.02
C GLY A 218 0.15 22.50 0.63
N CYS A 219 1.14 21.98 -0.08
CA CYS A 219 2.49 21.77 0.40
C CYS A 219 3.48 22.61 -0.42
N ALA A 220 4.55 23.08 0.23
CA ALA A 220 5.63 23.83 -0.38
C ALA A 220 6.99 23.40 0.18
N ALA A 221 8.07 23.86 -0.46
CA ALA A 221 9.41 23.69 0.10
C ALA A 221 9.50 24.30 1.52
N GLY A 222 10.17 23.60 2.43
CA GLY A 222 10.27 23.91 3.85
C GLY A 222 9.18 23.28 4.73
N ASP A 223 8.09 22.77 4.14
CA ASP A 223 7.07 22.04 4.91
C ASP A 223 7.61 20.70 5.42
N GLN A 224 6.95 20.18 6.47
CA GLN A 224 7.23 18.87 7.01
C GLN A 224 6.12 17.88 6.70
N ILE A 225 6.52 16.67 6.28
CA ILE A 225 5.64 15.51 6.13
C ILE A 225 6.15 14.35 6.98
N HIS A 226 5.28 13.38 7.23
CA HIS A 226 5.62 12.15 7.94
C HIS A 226 5.69 10.97 6.97
N LEU A 227 6.74 10.17 7.12
CA LEU A 227 6.96 8.93 6.38
C LEU A 227 6.91 7.74 7.35
N ALA A 228 6.13 6.72 7.06
CA ALA A 228 6.08 5.47 7.81
C ALA A 228 7.19 4.51 7.34
N SER A 229 7.37 3.40 8.05
CA SER A 229 8.29 2.35 7.61
C SER A 229 7.91 1.83 6.21
N PRO A 230 8.89 1.54 5.34
CA PRO A 230 8.62 0.99 4.02
C PRO A 230 7.97 -0.40 4.09
N VAL A 231 7.08 -0.67 3.15
CA VAL A 231 6.29 -1.89 3.03
C VAL A 231 6.23 -2.40 1.60
N GLY A 232 5.85 -3.66 1.43
CA GLY A 232 5.78 -4.33 0.14
C GLY A 232 7.15 -4.77 -0.36
N ASP A 233 7.16 -5.81 -1.18
CA ASP A 233 8.34 -6.30 -1.90
C ASP A 233 8.01 -6.77 -3.33
N ARG A 234 6.74 -6.69 -3.74
CA ARG A 234 6.26 -7.23 -5.02
C ARG A 234 6.93 -6.59 -6.24
N LEU A 235 7.31 -5.32 -6.17
CA LEU A 235 8.03 -4.66 -7.27
C LEU A 235 9.55 -4.64 -7.08
N THR A 236 10.09 -5.36 -6.10
CA THR A 236 11.55 -5.41 -5.88
C THR A 236 12.21 -6.36 -6.87
N LEU A 237 13.45 -6.07 -7.27
CA LEU A 237 14.18 -6.87 -8.26
C LEU A 237 14.71 -8.22 -7.74
N TRP A 238 14.53 -8.56 -6.46
CA TRP A 238 15.10 -9.78 -5.85
C TRP A 238 14.76 -11.05 -6.62
N GLN A 239 13.50 -11.19 -7.05
CA GLN A 239 13.04 -12.36 -7.80
C GLN A 239 13.60 -12.43 -9.22
N ALA A 240 14.01 -11.29 -9.81
CA ALA A 240 14.57 -11.26 -11.15
C ALA A 240 16.04 -11.68 -11.22
N GLY A 241 16.77 -11.65 -10.10
CA GLY A 241 18.21 -11.92 -10.09
C GLY A 241 18.94 -11.03 -11.10
N SER A 242 19.67 -11.63 -12.04
CA SER A 242 20.38 -10.94 -13.13
C SER A 242 19.62 -10.88 -14.46
N SER A 243 18.33 -11.25 -14.48
CA SER A 243 17.54 -11.26 -15.71
C SER A 243 17.34 -9.85 -16.27
N ASP A 244 17.24 -9.77 -17.60
CA ASP A 244 16.77 -8.58 -18.31
C ASP A 244 15.33 -8.25 -17.90
N LEU A 245 14.96 -6.97 -18.00
CA LEU A 245 13.70 -6.45 -17.44
C LEU A 245 12.78 -5.91 -18.54
N LEU A 246 11.49 -6.18 -18.39
CA LEU A 246 10.42 -5.52 -19.11
C LEU A 246 9.58 -4.73 -18.10
N LEU A 247 9.55 -3.41 -18.22
CA LEU A 247 8.90 -2.52 -17.26
C LEU A 247 7.71 -1.84 -17.92
N LEU A 248 6.52 -1.93 -17.31
CA LEU A 248 5.29 -1.29 -17.78
C LEU A 248 4.82 -0.30 -16.71
N ALA A 249 4.87 0.99 -17.03
CA ALA A 249 4.47 2.07 -16.12
C ALA A 249 3.28 2.85 -16.67
N GLY A 250 2.27 3.11 -15.86
CA GLY A 250 1.15 3.99 -16.20
C GLY A 250 0.94 5.09 -15.16
N GLY A 251 0.83 6.34 -15.62
CA GLY A 251 0.67 7.49 -14.73
C GLY A 251 1.77 7.56 -13.66
N THR A 252 1.40 7.74 -12.38
CA THR A 252 2.36 7.76 -11.27
C THR A 252 2.95 6.40 -10.92
N GLY A 253 2.49 5.31 -11.56
CA GLY A 253 3.18 4.01 -11.56
C GLY A 253 4.59 4.08 -12.14
N TRP A 254 4.94 5.19 -12.79
CA TRP A 254 6.30 5.56 -13.13
C TRP A 254 7.22 5.66 -11.91
N ALA A 255 6.77 6.11 -10.75
CA ALA A 255 7.63 6.27 -9.57
C ALA A 255 8.40 5.00 -9.17
N PRO A 256 7.75 3.88 -8.81
CA PRO A 256 8.49 2.68 -8.43
C PRO A 256 9.36 2.19 -9.60
N VAL A 257 8.89 2.29 -10.85
CA VAL A 257 9.65 1.87 -12.03
C VAL A 257 10.91 2.70 -12.23
N LYS A 258 10.85 4.02 -12.00
CA LYS A 258 12.01 4.91 -12.02
C LYS A 258 13.06 4.50 -10.99
N ALA A 259 12.63 4.15 -9.78
CA ALA A 259 13.52 3.65 -8.74
C ALA A 259 14.22 2.33 -9.15
N LEU A 260 13.52 1.42 -9.84
CA LEU A 260 14.13 0.19 -10.39
C LEU A 260 15.16 0.51 -11.48
N VAL A 261 14.87 1.47 -12.36
CA VAL A 261 15.83 1.91 -13.39
C VAL A 261 17.07 2.53 -12.75
N GLU A 262 16.92 3.39 -11.74
CA GLU A 262 18.04 3.95 -10.99
C GLU A 262 18.85 2.86 -10.25
N GLN A 263 18.19 1.82 -9.71
CA GLN A 263 18.86 0.68 -9.11
C GLN A 263 19.75 -0.05 -10.12
N VAL A 264 19.22 -0.35 -11.31
CA VAL A 264 19.99 -1.00 -12.39
C VAL A 264 21.19 -0.17 -12.80
N ALA A 265 21.03 1.16 -12.89
CA ALA A 265 22.11 2.08 -13.18
C ALA A 265 23.20 2.07 -12.10
N ALA A 266 22.82 2.04 -10.82
CA ALA A 266 23.74 2.03 -9.69
C ALA A 266 24.49 0.68 -9.53
N GLU A 267 23.81 -0.43 -9.80
CA GLU A 267 24.41 -1.78 -9.74
C GLU A 267 25.43 -2.03 -10.86
N GLY A 268 25.31 -1.33 -12.00
CA GLY A 268 26.14 -1.59 -13.17
C GLY A 268 25.97 -3.01 -13.74
N SER A 269 24.82 -3.63 -13.50
CA SER A 269 24.56 -5.06 -13.78
C SER A 269 24.63 -5.46 -15.25
N GLY A 270 24.61 -4.48 -16.18
CA GLY A 270 24.64 -4.72 -17.63
C GLY A 270 23.37 -5.34 -18.21
N ARG A 271 22.34 -5.59 -17.38
CA ARG A 271 21.04 -6.09 -17.83
C ARG A 271 20.36 -5.08 -18.75
N ARG A 272 19.66 -5.57 -19.76
CA ARG A 272 18.84 -4.74 -20.65
C ARG A 272 17.50 -4.44 -19.98
N VAL A 273 16.99 -3.24 -20.21
CA VAL A 273 15.71 -2.79 -19.70
C VAL A 273 14.88 -2.23 -20.84
N ASP A 274 13.73 -2.85 -21.09
CA ASP A 274 12.73 -2.38 -22.04
C ASP A 274 11.58 -1.75 -21.25
N LEU A 275 11.49 -0.42 -21.27
CA LEU A 275 10.50 0.37 -20.56
C LEU A 275 9.38 0.81 -21.51
N TYR A 276 8.15 0.48 -21.15
CA TYR A 276 6.94 1.01 -21.76
C TYR A 276 6.26 1.97 -20.80
N VAL A 277 6.00 3.19 -21.26
CA VAL A 277 5.30 4.23 -20.47
C VAL A 277 3.97 4.51 -21.13
N GLY A 278 2.88 4.17 -20.43
CA GLY A 278 1.50 4.34 -20.87
C GLY A 278 0.86 5.60 -20.30
N ALA A 279 0.16 6.35 -21.15
CA ALA A 279 -0.72 7.44 -20.73
C ALA A 279 -1.93 7.52 -21.66
N ARG A 280 -3.04 8.14 -21.23
CA ARG A 280 -4.23 8.25 -22.10
C ARG A 280 -3.96 9.14 -23.32
N SER A 281 -3.15 10.18 -23.15
CA SER A 281 -2.74 11.10 -24.21
C SER A 281 -1.27 11.50 -24.08
N ARG A 282 -0.68 12.05 -25.15
CA ARG A 282 0.74 12.48 -25.16
C ARG A 282 1.04 13.60 -24.16
N THR A 283 0.04 14.40 -23.79
CA THR A 283 0.19 15.50 -22.83
C THR A 283 0.24 15.03 -21.39
N GLU A 284 -0.01 13.74 -21.12
CA GLU A 284 -0.05 13.19 -19.76
C GLU A 284 1.26 12.51 -19.32
N PHE A 285 2.29 12.50 -20.18
CA PHE A 285 3.65 12.08 -19.82
C PHE A 285 4.35 13.16 -18.99
N TYR A 286 3.94 13.30 -17.72
CA TYR A 286 4.36 14.41 -16.84
C TYR A 286 5.85 14.45 -16.50
N ASP A 287 6.58 13.34 -16.65
CA ASP A 287 8.02 13.22 -16.33
C ASP A 287 8.86 12.80 -17.54
N SER A 288 8.39 13.12 -18.76
CA SER A 288 9.06 12.72 -20.01
C SER A 288 10.51 13.22 -20.08
N GLU A 289 10.80 14.43 -19.60
CA GLU A 289 12.17 14.96 -19.60
C GLU A 289 13.15 14.10 -18.77
N ALA A 290 12.72 13.62 -17.60
CA ALA A 290 13.54 12.76 -16.77
C ALA A 290 13.71 11.37 -17.39
N ILE A 291 12.64 10.83 -17.98
CA ILE A 291 12.67 9.54 -18.70
C ILE A 291 13.64 9.61 -19.89
N ASP A 292 13.54 10.65 -20.70
CA ASP A 292 14.37 10.83 -21.89
C ASP A 292 15.85 11.04 -21.50
N LYS A 293 16.11 11.77 -20.40
CA LYS A 293 17.45 11.92 -19.83
C LYS A 293 18.03 10.58 -19.37
N LEU A 294 17.25 9.73 -18.70
CA LEU A 294 17.69 8.38 -18.30
C LEU A 294 18.04 7.53 -19.53
N ALA A 295 17.18 7.52 -20.55
CA ALA A 295 17.41 6.77 -21.79
C ALA A 295 18.66 7.25 -22.54
N ALA A 296 18.89 8.57 -22.60
CA ALA A 296 20.08 9.13 -23.21
C ALA A 296 21.37 8.82 -22.44
N THR A 297 21.29 8.70 -21.12
CA THR A 297 22.44 8.41 -20.25
C THR A 297 22.80 6.91 -20.25
N HIS A 298 21.83 6.04 -20.51
CA HIS A 298 21.96 4.60 -20.32
C HIS A 298 21.60 3.82 -21.59
N PRO A 299 22.59 3.38 -22.40
CA PRO A 299 22.34 2.65 -23.65
C PRO A 299 21.62 1.30 -23.50
N TRP A 300 21.62 0.73 -22.30
CA TRP A 300 20.90 -0.51 -21.97
C TRP A 300 19.40 -0.28 -21.69
N LEU A 301 18.96 0.98 -21.58
CA LEU A 301 17.56 1.36 -21.35
C LEU A 301 16.91 1.78 -22.68
N ARG A 302 15.92 1.00 -23.13
CA ARG A 302 15.07 1.34 -24.26
C ARG A 302 13.71 1.82 -23.74
N VAL A 303 13.24 2.97 -24.22
CA VAL A 303 11.95 3.56 -23.82
C VAL A 303 10.98 3.60 -24.99
N SER A 304 9.74 3.16 -24.75
CA SER A 304 8.62 3.24 -25.69
C SER A 304 7.42 3.94 -25.03
N TYR A 305 7.03 5.10 -25.55
CA TYR A 305 5.82 5.80 -25.10
C TYR A 305 4.58 5.25 -25.82
N VAL A 306 3.55 4.91 -25.04
CA VAL A 306 2.27 4.39 -25.54
C VAL A 306 1.16 5.36 -25.16
N ALA A 307 0.72 6.16 -26.12
CA ALA A 307 -0.46 7.02 -25.95
C ALA A 307 -1.72 6.23 -26.28
N GLY A 308 -2.63 6.17 -25.31
CA GLY A 308 -3.88 5.42 -25.39
C GLY A 308 -4.88 5.98 -26.40
N ALA A 309 -4.77 7.25 -26.79
CA ALA A 309 -5.53 7.84 -27.87
C ALA A 309 -4.57 8.35 -28.95
N ASP A 310 -4.85 7.97 -30.20
CA ASP A 310 -4.18 8.49 -31.38
C ASP A 310 -5.07 9.56 -32.03
N PRO A 311 -4.69 10.85 -32.03
CA PRO A 311 -5.45 11.91 -32.70
C PRO A 311 -5.64 11.65 -34.20
N ALA A 312 -4.73 10.87 -34.82
CA ALA A 312 -4.83 10.50 -36.23
C ALA A 312 -5.82 9.35 -36.49
N ARG A 313 -6.21 8.59 -35.45
CA ARG A 313 -7.18 7.48 -35.52
C ARG A 313 -8.20 7.58 -34.38
N PRO A 314 -9.13 8.55 -34.44
CA PRO A 314 -10.14 8.74 -33.40
C PRO A 314 -10.96 7.46 -33.16
N GLY A 315 -11.04 7.02 -31.91
CA GLY A 315 -11.78 5.81 -31.51
C GLY A 315 -10.93 4.54 -31.38
N GLU A 316 -9.71 4.52 -31.92
CA GLU A 316 -8.74 3.48 -31.60
C GLU A 316 -8.06 3.80 -30.27
N SER A 317 -8.04 2.81 -29.36
CA SER A 317 -7.25 2.91 -28.14
C SER A 317 -6.21 1.82 -28.05
N VAL A 318 -4.94 2.21 -27.88
CA VAL A 318 -3.82 1.29 -27.75
C VAL A 318 -3.50 1.12 -26.27
N ARG A 319 -3.67 -0.10 -25.75
CA ARG A 319 -3.24 -0.41 -24.38
C ARG A 319 -1.76 -0.82 -24.38
N ILE A 320 -1.10 -0.51 -23.27
CA ILE A 320 0.35 -0.74 -23.12
C ILE A 320 0.74 -2.20 -23.34
N ALA A 321 0.01 -3.16 -22.78
CA ALA A 321 0.33 -4.58 -22.92
C ALA A 321 0.11 -5.09 -24.35
N ASP A 322 -0.92 -4.59 -25.04
CA ASP A 322 -1.17 -4.94 -26.44
C ASP A 322 -0.03 -4.44 -27.33
N ARG A 323 0.47 -3.23 -27.05
CA ARG A 323 1.64 -2.69 -27.74
C ARG A 323 2.91 -3.51 -27.46
N VAL A 324 3.14 -3.87 -26.20
CA VAL A 324 4.28 -4.73 -25.79
C VAL A 324 4.26 -6.04 -26.57
N LEU A 325 3.13 -6.74 -26.60
CA LEU A 325 3.00 -8.03 -27.30
C LEU A 325 3.12 -7.89 -28.82
N ALA A 326 2.71 -6.76 -29.40
CA ALA A 326 2.90 -6.48 -30.82
C ALA A 326 4.37 -6.20 -31.19
N ASP A 327 5.17 -5.66 -30.26
CA ASP A 327 6.57 -5.28 -30.51
C ASP A 327 7.55 -6.48 -30.44
N GLY A 328 7.18 -7.61 -29.83
CA GLY A 328 8.03 -8.82 -29.81
C GLY A 328 7.70 -9.87 -28.74
N ASP A 329 8.53 -10.93 -28.68
CA ASP A 329 8.53 -11.92 -27.60
C ASP A 329 9.45 -11.45 -26.46
N TRP A 330 8.86 -11.23 -25.29
CA TRP A 330 9.56 -10.74 -24.09
C TRP A 330 9.63 -11.78 -22.97
N ARG A 331 9.24 -13.04 -23.22
CA ARG A 331 9.17 -14.09 -22.19
C ARG A 331 10.53 -14.52 -21.63
N SER A 332 11.64 -13.99 -22.12
CA SER A 332 12.96 -14.16 -21.50
C SER A 332 13.24 -13.15 -20.37
N ARG A 333 12.37 -12.15 -20.16
CA ARG A 333 12.57 -11.05 -19.20
C ARG A 333 11.67 -11.18 -18.00
N HIS A 334 12.11 -10.69 -16.84
CA HIS A 334 11.19 -10.46 -15.72
C HIS A 334 10.36 -9.21 -15.97
N VAL A 335 9.07 -9.28 -15.69
CA VAL A 335 8.12 -8.22 -16.01
C VAL A 335 7.66 -7.52 -14.74
N TYR A 336 7.69 -6.20 -14.72
CA TYR A 336 7.16 -5.38 -13.63
C TYR A 336 6.12 -4.41 -14.16
N VAL A 337 4.91 -4.45 -13.59
CA VAL A 337 3.78 -3.63 -14.04
C VAL A 337 3.27 -2.77 -12.88
N CYS A 338 3.25 -1.46 -13.06
CA CYS A 338 2.69 -0.54 -12.07
C CYS A 338 1.87 0.58 -12.71
N GLY A 339 0.68 0.83 -12.18
CA GLY A 339 -0.24 1.85 -12.70
C GLY A 339 -1.63 1.75 -12.09
N SER A 340 -2.65 2.21 -12.84
CA SER A 340 -4.04 2.04 -12.41
C SER A 340 -4.44 0.57 -12.37
N ASP A 341 -5.39 0.22 -11.52
CA ASP A 341 -5.90 -1.17 -11.41
C ASP A 341 -6.40 -1.70 -12.77
N GLU A 342 -7.03 -0.86 -13.57
CA GLU A 342 -7.48 -1.22 -14.92
C GLU A 342 -6.30 -1.59 -15.83
N MET A 343 -5.25 -0.77 -15.85
CA MET A 343 -4.06 -1.01 -16.66
C MET A 343 -3.33 -2.27 -16.18
N VAL A 344 -3.16 -2.42 -14.86
CA VAL A 344 -2.49 -3.57 -14.25
C VAL A 344 -3.27 -4.85 -14.55
N GLY A 345 -4.58 -4.85 -14.31
CA GLY A 345 -5.44 -6.01 -14.56
C GLY A 345 -5.44 -6.43 -16.03
N HIS A 346 -5.55 -5.48 -16.97
CA HIS A 346 -5.43 -5.77 -18.40
C HIS A 346 -4.05 -6.34 -18.75
N SER A 347 -2.98 -5.74 -18.22
CA SER A 347 -1.62 -6.15 -18.56
C SER A 347 -1.30 -7.55 -18.06
N VAL A 348 -1.69 -7.88 -16.82
CA VAL A 348 -1.52 -9.22 -16.25
C VAL A 348 -2.30 -10.24 -17.09
N ALA A 349 -3.57 -9.99 -17.38
CA ALA A 349 -4.39 -10.90 -18.19
C ALA A 349 -3.80 -11.13 -19.59
N ALA A 350 -3.36 -10.07 -20.27
CA ALA A 350 -2.76 -10.16 -21.60
C ALA A 350 -1.44 -10.94 -21.60
N LEU A 351 -0.56 -10.66 -20.64
CA LEU A 351 0.73 -11.35 -20.51
C LEU A 351 0.55 -12.83 -20.13
N THR A 352 -0.37 -13.14 -19.21
CA THR A 352 -0.70 -14.54 -18.89
C THR A 352 -1.27 -15.27 -20.10
N GLY A 353 -2.19 -14.64 -20.86
CA GLY A 353 -2.74 -15.19 -22.09
C GLY A 353 -1.67 -15.43 -23.18
N ALA A 354 -0.59 -14.64 -23.17
CA ALA A 354 0.56 -14.79 -24.06
C ALA A 354 1.62 -15.81 -23.57
N GLY A 355 1.39 -16.49 -22.43
CA GLY A 355 2.23 -17.58 -21.95
C GLY A 355 3.42 -17.19 -21.08
N PHE A 356 3.39 -16.01 -20.43
CA PHE A 356 4.35 -15.66 -19.39
C PHE A 356 4.19 -16.56 -18.16
N GLN A 357 5.29 -16.96 -17.54
CA GLN A 357 5.25 -17.94 -16.45
C GLN A 357 4.76 -17.34 -15.12
N PRO A 358 4.09 -18.13 -14.26
CA PRO A 358 3.81 -17.71 -12.88
C PRO A 358 5.11 -17.31 -12.16
N GLY A 359 5.10 -16.17 -11.47
CA GLY A 359 6.29 -15.61 -10.79
C GLY A 359 7.23 -14.79 -11.68
N GLN A 360 6.99 -14.72 -13.00
CA GLN A 360 7.73 -13.85 -13.91
C GLN A 360 7.13 -12.45 -14.02
N VAL A 361 5.81 -12.33 -13.81
CA VAL A 361 5.06 -11.08 -13.88
C VAL A 361 4.78 -10.59 -12.47
N HIS A 362 5.40 -9.46 -12.12
CA HIS A 362 5.31 -8.78 -10.85
C HIS A 362 4.49 -7.52 -11.04
N HIS A 363 3.51 -7.26 -10.17
CA HIS A 363 2.62 -6.12 -10.37
C HIS A 363 2.07 -5.51 -9.09
N GLU A 364 1.76 -4.23 -9.17
CA GLU A 364 1.12 -3.47 -8.10
C GLU A 364 0.16 -2.42 -8.68
N GLY A 365 -1.09 -2.43 -8.21
CA GLY A 365 -2.14 -1.47 -8.57
C GLY A 365 -2.62 -0.66 -7.36
N TYR A 366 -2.98 0.61 -7.58
CA TYR A 366 -3.28 1.58 -6.51
C TYR A 366 -4.69 1.50 -5.90
N GLY A 367 -5.63 0.75 -6.48
CA GLY A 367 -7.06 0.96 -6.24
C GLY A 367 -7.76 -0.01 -5.28
N LYS A 368 -7.16 -1.14 -4.90
CA LYS A 368 -7.83 -2.12 -4.00
C LYS A 368 -6.93 -2.80 -2.96
N HIS A 369 -5.62 -2.63 -3.03
CA HIS A 369 -4.70 -3.28 -2.10
C HIS A 369 -4.59 -2.46 -0.81
N TRP A 370 -5.19 -2.97 0.25
CA TRP A 370 -4.83 -2.55 1.60
C TRP A 370 -3.39 -2.98 1.87
N TYR A 371 -2.45 -2.03 1.86
CA TYR A 371 -1.13 -2.22 2.47
C TYR A 371 -1.28 -2.18 3.98
N GLY A 372 -2.03 -3.14 4.51
CA GLY A 372 -1.87 -3.49 5.90
C GLY A 372 -0.46 -4.04 6.14
N PRO A 373 0.05 -3.97 7.37
CA PRO A 373 1.32 -4.58 7.79
C PRO A 373 1.45 -6.07 7.43
N ALA A 374 0.31 -6.72 7.21
CA ALA A 374 0.13 -8.07 6.74
C ALA A 374 0.86 -8.41 5.42
N TRP A 375 1.38 -7.44 4.67
CA TRP A 375 2.07 -7.72 3.41
C TRP A 375 3.24 -8.72 3.55
N ARG A 376 3.93 -8.78 4.71
CA ARG A 376 5.02 -9.75 4.95
C ARG A 376 4.53 -11.18 5.19
N THR A 377 3.32 -11.32 5.74
CA THR A 377 2.77 -12.58 6.25
C THR A 377 1.57 -13.09 5.45
N MET A 378 0.99 -12.28 4.56
CA MET A 378 -0.09 -12.62 3.63
C MET A 378 0.39 -13.26 2.32
N THR A 379 1.69 -13.42 2.10
CA THR A 379 2.29 -13.97 0.87
C THR A 379 2.03 -15.46 0.62
N GLY A 380 0.98 -16.04 1.23
CA GLY A 380 0.58 -17.43 1.03
C GLY A 380 -0.92 -17.67 0.86
N ALA A 381 -1.75 -16.64 0.69
CA ALA A 381 -3.19 -16.80 0.50
C ALA A 381 -3.58 -16.69 -0.99
N ASP A 382 -4.06 -17.81 -1.50
CA ASP A 382 -4.79 -18.08 -2.74
C ASP A 382 -5.53 -16.86 -3.35
N GLU A 383 -5.19 -16.51 -4.59
CA GLU A 383 -5.95 -15.57 -5.43
C GLU A 383 -7.29 -16.17 -5.91
N SER A 384 -7.66 -17.37 -5.47
CA SER A 384 -8.85 -18.10 -5.92
C SER A 384 -10.15 -17.73 -5.19
N GLU A 385 -10.12 -16.96 -4.09
CA GLU A 385 -11.33 -16.69 -3.29
C GLU A 385 -11.94 -15.29 -3.42
N VAL A 386 -11.38 -14.38 -4.23
CA VAL A 386 -11.98 -13.04 -4.46
C VAL A 386 -12.93 -13.03 -5.66
N SER A 387 -13.19 -14.19 -6.27
CA SER A 387 -14.19 -14.34 -7.34
C SER A 387 -15.28 -15.33 -6.95
N ARG A 388 -16.07 -14.98 -5.93
CA ARG A 388 -17.45 -15.44 -5.76
C ARG A 388 -18.33 -14.37 -5.15
#